data_AF-E3NRB9-F1
#
_entry.id   AF-E3NRB9-F1
#
_cell.length_a   1.000
_cell.length_b   1.000
_cell.length_c   1.000
_cell.angle_alpha   90.00
_cell.angle_beta   90.00
_cell.angle_gamma   90.00
#
_symmetry.space_group_name_H-M   'P 1'
#
loop_
_entity.id
_entity.type
_entity.pdbx_description
1 polymer ?
#
loop_
_entity_poly.entity_id
_entity_poly.type
_entity_poly.pdbx_seq_one_letter_code
_entity_poly.pdbx_strand_id
1 'polypeptide(L)'
;MKPLKQLPILRLPFQAMEEVSKRMHSIMKKMISNRRSNEFPILRLPFLAVEEIFKAMDPIEITHVLDIFKKQTINFLSMQKDAFRNSKRFNYDFLKTNEISVNDCYLFQLELNNVDKNVAYLLNNITIKDNLKTYLHINKYFFDGKIPKNLKGLYITDSRWIGYERLLEIDSKNVILENDEISNKEWNLFLKKWIAMETNVNLEYLQLSRKELETFRALVLYDIPHEVVDGGVKRLLKTRCNETQEISGGIDIRRIDGKTATFFVYREYWTESIAMSIH
;
A
#
# COMPACT_ATOMS: atom_id res chain seq x y z
N MET A 1 -11.90 9.82 -38.72
CA MET A 1 -11.69 10.01 -37.27
C MET A 1 -12.64 9.09 -36.52
N LYS A 2 -12.13 8.04 -35.87
CA LYS A 2 -12.93 7.19 -34.95
C LYS A 2 -12.77 7.73 -33.51
N PRO A 3 -13.82 7.72 -32.69
CA PRO A 3 -13.78 8.32 -31.36
C PRO A 3 -12.99 7.45 -30.38
N LEU A 4 -12.12 8.10 -29.60
CA LEU A 4 -11.44 7.57 -28.42
C LEU A 4 -12.49 7.20 -27.35
N LYS A 5 -13.01 5.98 -27.42
CA LYS A 5 -13.62 5.30 -26.28
C LYS A 5 -12.80 4.05 -25.98
N GLN A 6 -12.51 3.88 -24.69
CA GLN A 6 -11.95 2.70 -24.02
C GLN A 6 -10.41 2.61 -23.91
N LEU A 7 -9.87 3.32 -22.92
CA LEU A 7 -8.69 2.85 -22.17
C LEU A 7 -9.06 2.79 -20.68
N PRO A 8 -9.02 1.62 -20.02
CA PRO A 8 -9.24 1.48 -18.56
C PRO A 8 -8.21 2.21 -17.69
N ILE A 9 -7.11 2.69 -18.28
CA ILE A 9 -5.88 3.11 -17.62
C ILE A 9 -6.02 4.47 -16.91
N LEU A 10 -6.94 5.34 -17.35
CA LEU A 10 -7.19 6.66 -16.73
C LEU A 10 -7.98 6.60 -15.41
N ARG A 11 -8.50 5.43 -15.00
CA ARG A 11 -9.28 5.30 -13.75
C ARG A 11 -8.43 5.05 -12.50
N LEU A 12 -7.28 4.40 -12.65
CA LEU A 12 -6.36 4.07 -11.54
C LEU A 12 -5.77 5.32 -10.84
N PRO A 13 -5.35 6.39 -11.55
CA PRO A 13 -4.88 7.63 -10.91
C PRO A 13 -6.00 8.33 -10.13
N PHE A 14 -7.23 8.27 -10.63
CA PHE A 14 -8.38 8.92 -9.99
C PHE A 14 -8.76 8.23 -8.68
N GLN A 15 -8.79 6.89 -8.64
CA GLN A 15 -9.05 6.13 -7.42
C GLN A 15 -7.97 6.34 -6.35
N ALA A 16 -6.69 6.36 -6.76
CA ALA A 16 -5.58 6.70 -5.88
C ALA A 16 -5.73 8.11 -5.29
N MET A 17 -6.04 9.10 -6.12
CA MET A 17 -6.27 10.48 -5.69
C MET A 17 -7.50 10.64 -4.81
N GLU A 18 -8.57 9.89 -5.06
CA GLU A 18 -9.80 9.95 -4.26
C GLU A 18 -9.61 9.32 -2.88
N GLU A 19 -8.89 8.20 -2.79
CA GLU A 19 -8.57 7.53 -1.52
C GLU A 19 -7.56 8.34 -0.69
N VAL A 20 -6.56 8.95 -1.35
CA VAL A 20 -5.65 9.95 -0.78
C VAL A 20 -6.45 11.13 -0.23
N SER A 21 -7.32 11.72 -1.04
CA SER A 21 -8.14 12.87 -0.67
C SER A 21 -9.04 12.59 0.52
N LYS A 22 -9.74 11.44 0.54
CA LYS A 22 -10.61 11.01 1.66
C LYS A 22 -9.83 10.82 2.97
N ARG A 23 -8.66 10.18 2.93
CA ARG A 23 -7.82 9.95 4.12
C ARG A 23 -7.15 11.23 4.62
N MET A 24 -6.63 12.05 3.70
CA MET A 24 -6.14 13.40 4.02
C MET A 24 -7.23 14.22 4.72
N HIS A 25 -8.45 14.22 4.18
CA HIS A 25 -9.58 14.95 4.76
C HIS A 25 -9.93 14.48 6.19
N SER A 26 -9.84 13.18 6.47
CA SER A 26 -10.10 12.60 7.80
C SER A 26 -9.03 12.96 8.84
N ILE A 27 -7.74 12.84 8.48
CA ILE A 27 -6.61 13.24 9.35
C ILE A 27 -6.66 14.74 9.66
N MET A 28 -7.06 15.55 8.67
CA MET A 28 -7.16 17.00 8.85
C MET A 28 -8.35 17.46 9.66
N LYS A 29 -9.51 16.77 9.58
CA LYS A 29 -10.61 17.02 10.53
C LYS A 29 -10.17 16.85 11.99
N LYS A 30 -9.30 15.86 12.28
CA LYS A 30 -8.73 15.63 13.61
C LYS A 30 -7.71 16.69 14.04
N MET A 31 -6.94 17.27 13.10
CA MET A 31 -6.04 18.39 13.41
C MET A 31 -6.81 19.71 13.58
N ILE A 32 -7.87 19.92 12.82
CA ILE A 32 -8.74 21.10 12.84
C ILE A 32 -9.65 21.14 14.08
N SER A 33 -10.04 20.00 14.65
CA SER A 33 -10.84 19.95 15.89
C SER A 33 -10.09 20.47 17.12
N ASN A 34 -8.77 20.66 17.05
CA ASN A 34 -7.94 21.26 18.12
C ASN A 34 -7.83 22.80 18.03
N ARG A 35 -8.78 23.48 17.38
CA ARG A 35 -8.78 24.90 17.00
C ARG A 35 -8.73 25.96 18.12
N ARG A 36 -8.51 25.60 19.40
CA ARG A 36 -8.65 26.57 20.50
C ARG A 36 -7.38 27.30 20.95
N SER A 37 -6.20 27.13 20.30
CA SER A 37 -5.00 27.86 20.77
C SER A 37 -3.91 28.22 19.75
N ASN A 38 -4.14 28.24 18.44
CA ASN A 38 -3.00 28.34 17.50
C ASN A 38 -2.52 29.79 17.25
N GLU A 39 -1.29 30.08 17.72
CA GLU A 39 -0.52 31.32 17.50
C GLU A 39 -0.06 31.54 16.05
N PHE A 40 -0.03 30.49 15.22
CA PHE A 40 0.56 30.57 13.87
C PHE A 40 -0.47 30.93 12.78
N PRO A 41 -0.29 32.04 12.03
CA PRO A 41 -1.23 32.51 11.00
C PRO A 41 -1.45 31.51 9.86
N ILE A 42 -0.43 30.74 9.49
CA ILE A 42 -0.55 29.72 8.42
C ILE A 42 -1.58 28.64 8.74
N LEU A 43 -1.78 28.32 10.03
CA LEU A 43 -2.77 27.35 10.49
C LEU A 43 -4.20 27.90 10.52
N ARG A 44 -4.39 29.18 10.22
CA ARG A 44 -5.70 29.83 10.07
C ARG A 44 -6.20 29.81 8.63
N LEU A 45 -5.33 29.47 7.67
CA LEU A 45 -5.69 29.43 6.26
C LEU A 45 -6.62 28.24 5.93
N PRO A 46 -7.46 28.35 4.89
CA PRO A 46 -8.17 27.22 4.34
C PRO A 46 -7.21 26.11 3.91
N PHE A 47 -7.63 24.86 4.07
CA PHE A 47 -6.80 23.68 3.82
C PHE A 47 -6.05 23.74 2.46
N LEU A 48 -6.77 24.02 1.39
CA LEU A 48 -6.19 24.10 0.03
C LEU A 48 -5.06 25.14 -0.05
N ALA A 49 -5.17 26.25 0.68
CA ALA A 49 -4.12 27.27 0.68
C ALA A 49 -2.88 26.80 1.47
N VAL A 50 -3.06 26.11 2.59
CA VAL A 50 -1.93 25.52 3.34
C VAL A 50 -1.22 24.47 2.50
N GLU A 51 -1.97 23.59 1.83
CA GLU A 51 -1.41 22.55 0.98
C GLU A 51 -0.56 23.12 -0.16
N GLU A 52 -1.06 24.14 -0.86
CA GLU A 52 -0.31 24.81 -1.92
C GLU A 52 0.93 25.54 -1.39
N ILE A 53 0.89 26.10 -0.18
CA ILE A 53 2.06 26.70 0.46
C ILE A 53 3.14 25.63 0.71
N PHE A 54 2.78 24.49 1.32
CA PHE A 54 3.75 23.42 1.57
C PHE A 54 4.31 22.79 0.28
N LYS A 55 3.54 22.75 -0.81
CA LYS A 55 4.02 22.31 -2.13
C LYS A 55 5.03 23.28 -2.75
N ALA A 56 4.89 24.57 -2.45
CA ALA A 56 5.78 25.62 -2.95
C ALA A 56 7.01 25.84 -2.06
N MET A 57 6.99 25.35 -0.81
CA MET A 57 8.07 25.52 0.15
C MET A 57 9.35 24.79 -0.27
N ASP A 58 10.48 25.45 -0.08
CA ASP A 58 11.77 24.80 -0.17
C ASP A 58 12.09 23.99 1.11
N PRO A 59 13.09 23.09 1.07
CA PRO A 59 13.28 22.16 2.18
C PRO A 59 13.85 22.81 3.45
N ILE A 60 14.50 23.97 3.35
CA ILE A 60 14.92 24.79 4.50
C ILE A 60 13.69 25.38 5.18
N GLU A 61 12.71 25.84 4.41
CA GLU A 61 11.42 26.32 4.94
C GLU A 61 10.64 25.18 5.60
N ILE A 62 10.63 23.98 4.99
CA ILE A 62 10.05 22.77 5.62
C ILE A 62 10.78 22.44 6.93
N THR A 63 12.10 22.61 7.00
CA THR A 63 12.89 22.42 8.23
C THR A 63 12.42 23.35 9.34
N HIS A 64 12.36 24.65 9.02
CA HIS A 64 11.93 25.67 9.96
C HIS A 64 10.51 25.39 10.45
N VAL A 65 9.61 24.99 9.56
CA VAL A 65 8.23 24.66 9.90
C VAL A 65 8.16 23.43 10.81
N LEU A 66 8.89 22.35 10.51
CA LEU A 66 8.90 21.15 11.35
C LEU A 66 9.52 21.41 12.72
N ASP A 67 10.57 22.22 12.79
CA ASP A 67 11.22 22.65 14.02
C ASP A 67 10.30 23.53 14.88
N ILE A 68 9.64 24.51 14.26
CA ILE A 68 8.60 25.35 14.89
C ILE A 68 7.51 24.47 15.52
N PHE A 69 7.07 23.42 14.82
CA PHE A 69 6.04 22.51 15.32
C PHE A 69 6.57 21.37 16.18
N LYS A 70 7.89 21.29 16.41
CA LYS A 70 8.59 20.22 17.13
C LYS A 70 8.16 18.83 16.65
N LYS A 71 8.02 18.63 15.33
CA LYS A 71 7.54 17.39 14.73
C LYS A 71 8.69 16.56 14.16
N GLN A 72 8.91 15.38 14.74
CA GLN A 72 9.82 14.34 14.23
C GLN A 72 9.09 13.28 13.37
N THR A 73 7.82 13.56 13.01
CA THR A 73 7.00 12.64 12.24
C THR A 73 6.11 13.42 11.28
N ILE A 74 6.17 13.04 10.01
CA ILE A 74 5.24 13.49 8.97
C ILE A 74 4.10 12.47 8.93
N ASN A 75 2.88 12.94 9.18
CA ASN A 75 1.71 12.07 9.15
C ASN A 75 1.46 11.50 7.76
N PHE A 76 1.64 12.32 6.72
CA PHE A 76 1.31 11.95 5.35
C PHE A 76 2.29 12.57 4.36
N LEU A 77 2.95 11.73 3.55
CA LEU A 77 3.82 12.13 2.45
C LEU A 77 3.23 11.59 1.15
N SER A 78 2.89 12.49 0.23
CA SER A 78 2.40 12.15 -1.11
C SER A 78 3.31 12.75 -2.16
N MET A 79 3.80 11.93 -3.09
CA MET A 79 4.78 12.36 -4.09
C MET A 79 4.42 11.89 -5.49
N GLN A 80 4.26 12.86 -6.40
CA GLN A 80 4.24 12.64 -7.84
C GLN A 80 5.69 12.51 -8.35
N LYS A 81 6.08 11.35 -8.87
CA LYS A 81 7.51 11.09 -9.22
C LYS A 81 7.90 11.59 -10.61
N ASP A 82 6.94 11.83 -11.49
CA ASP A 82 7.15 12.33 -12.85
C ASP A 82 7.28 13.86 -12.95
N ALA A 83 6.67 14.63 -12.03
CA ALA A 83 6.69 16.10 -12.06
C ALA A 83 8.05 16.75 -11.71
N PHE A 84 8.98 16.01 -11.12
CA PHE A 84 10.21 16.59 -10.58
C PHE A 84 11.44 16.12 -11.36
N ARG A 85 11.69 16.59 -12.59
CA ARG A 85 12.93 16.21 -13.30
C ARG A 85 14.22 16.66 -12.55
N ASN A 86 14.15 17.72 -11.75
CA ASN A 86 15.35 18.42 -11.23
C ASN A 86 15.43 18.66 -9.69
N SER A 87 14.42 18.38 -8.86
CA SER A 87 14.49 18.68 -7.39
C SER A 87 14.83 17.49 -6.48
N LYS A 88 15.30 16.37 -7.05
CA LYS A 88 15.01 15.02 -6.54
C LYS A 88 15.89 14.42 -5.43
N ARG A 89 17.01 15.01 -4.98
CA ARG A 89 17.85 14.38 -3.92
C ARG A 89 17.70 15.03 -2.54
N PHE A 90 17.60 16.36 -2.50
CA PHE A 90 17.69 17.14 -1.27
C PHE A 90 16.58 16.84 -0.26
N ASN A 91 15.35 16.56 -0.73
CA ASN A 91 14.21 16.25 0.15
C ASN A 91 14.38 14.96 0.96
N TYR A 92 15.06 13.94 0.42
CA TYR A 92 15.20 12.65 1.11
C TYR A 92 16.36 12.67 2.10
N ASP A 93 17.46 13.32 1.72
CA ASP A 93 18.63 13.52 2.59
C ASP A 93 18.25 14.32 3.81
N PHE A 94 17.35 15.30 3.65
CA PHE A 94 16.78 16.05 4.76
C PHE A 94 16.00 15.16 5.74
N LEU A 95 15.04 14.36 5.26
CA LEU A 95 14.26 13.45 6.12
C LEU A 95 15.16 12.48 6.86
N LYS A 96 16.16 11.93 6.17
CA LYS A 96 17.13 11.01 6.74
C LYS A 96 18.01 11.69 7.80
N THR A 97 18.61 12.83 7.47
CA THR A 97 19.56 13.56 8.34
C THR A 97 18.90 13.99 9.64
N ASN A 98 17.62 14.33 9.60
CA ASN A 98 16.85 14.76 10.76
C ASN A 98 16.05 13.62 11.41
N GLU A 99 16.29 12.36 11.00
CA GLU A 99 15.59 11.17 11.51
C GLU A 99 14.05 11.29 11.49
N ILE A 100 13.51 12.03 10.52
CA ILE A 100 12.08 12.25 10.38
C ILE A 100 11.44 11.00 9.82
N SER A 101 10.49 10.46 10.58
CA SER A 101 9.68 9.31 10.17
C SER A 101 8.41 9.72 9.43
N VAL A 102 7.91 8.86 8.56
CA VAL A 102 6.67 9.07 7.81
C VAL A 102 5.66 8.00 8.24
N ASN A 103 4.45 8.39 8.66
CA ASN A 103 3.42 7.41 8.96
C ASN A 103 2.86 6.82 7.67
N ASP A 104 2.27 7.67 6.83
CA ASP A 104 1.65 7.28 5.57
C ASP A 104 2.46 7.80 4.36
N CYS A 105 2.97 6.90 3.52
CA CYS A 105 3.76 7.22 2.33
C CYS A 105 3.06 6.76 1.05
N TYR A 106 2.75 7.70 0.17
CA TYR A 106 1.96 7.50 -1.04
C TYR A 106 2.78 7.97 -2.24
N LEU A 107 3.14 7.04 -3.11
CA LEU A 107 3.95 7.31 -4.29
C LEU A 107 3.11 7.06 -5.53
N PHE A 108 3.06 8.03 -6.44
CA PHE A 108 2.33 7.89 -7.69
C PHE A 108 3.12 8.53 -8.84
N GLN A 109 2.84 8.06 -10.07
CA GLN A 109 3.35 8.66 -11.30
C GLN A 109 2.19 8.80 -12.30
N LEU A 110 2.13 9.91 -13.03
CA LEU A 110 1.19 10.08 -14.14
C LEU A 110 1.82 9.68 -15.48
N GLU A 111 3.09 10.01 -15.68
CA GLU A 111 3.86 9.62 -16.86
C GLU A 111 4.57 8.26 -16.70
N LEU A 112 4.75 7.55 -17.82
CA LEU A 112 5.49 6.28 -17.91
C LEU A 112 7.01 6.48 -17.98
N ASN A 113 7.55 7.42 -17.18
CA ASN A 113 8.98 7.63 -17.10
C ASN A 113 9.63 6.70 -16.05
N ASN A 114 10.93 6.44 -16.20
CA ASN A 114 11.65 5.60 -15.24
C ASN A 114 11.88 6.39 -13.94
N VAL A 115 11.31 5.89 -12.85
CA VAL A 115 11.43 6.45 -11.49
C VAL A 115 12.22 5.54 -10.55
N ASP A 116 12.68 4.37 -11.01
CA ASP A 116 13.21 3.26 -10.21
C ASP A 116 14.30 3.74 -9.24
N LYS A 117 15.35 4.39 -9.76
CA LYS A 117 16.49 4.87 -8.93
C LYS A 117 16.05 5.83 -7.84
N ASN A 118 15.10 6.72 -8.13
CA ASN A 118 14.62 7.71 -7.16
C ASN A 118 13.74 7.06 -6.09
N VAL A 119 12.96 6.05 -6.47
CA VAL A 119 12.07 5.33 -5.57
C VAL A 119 12.88 4.40 -4.68
N ALA A 120 13.86 3.68 -5.23
CA ALA A 120 14.80 2.89 -4.46
C ALA A 120 15.59 3.76 -3.46
N TYR A 121 16.10 4.90 -3.91
CA TYR A 121 16.76 5.86 -3.01
C TYR A 121 15.84 6.31 -1.88
N LEU A 122 14.59 6.68 -2.18
CA LEU A 122 13.61 7.06 -1.16
C LEU A 122 13.42 5.92 -0.15
N LEU A 123 12.99 4.73 -0.61
CA LEU A 123 12.65 3.60 0.26
C LEU A 123 13.85 3.13 1.11
N ASN A 124 15.07 3.31 0.61
CA ASN A 124 16.29 2.95 1.33
C ASN A 124 16.72 3.98 2.37
N ASN A 125 16.17 5.21 2.34
CA ASN A 125 16.62 6.32 3.18
C ASN A 125 15.54 6.88 4.11
N ILE A 126 14.26 6.57 3.92
CA ILE A 126 13.17 7.01 4.81
C ILE A 126 12.64 5.89 5.69
N THR A 127 12.21 6.25 6.89
CA THR A 127 11.52 5.32 7.81
C THR A 127 10.01 5.49 7.67
N ILE A 128 9.33 4.47 7.16
CA ILE A 128 7.86 4.43 7.05
C ILE A 128 7.29 3.59 8.18
N LYS A 129 6.33 4.12 8.94
CA LYS A 129 5.77 3.49 10.14
C LYS A 129 4.45 2.76 9.93
N ASP A 130 3.52 3.35 9.17
CA ASP A 130 2.14 2.85 9.10
C ASP A 130 1.82 2.24 7.74
N ASN A 131 1.80 3.03 6.66
CA ASN A 131 1.35 2.57 5.36
C ASN A 131 2.29 3.01 4.23
N LEU A 132 2.54 2.10 3.29
CA LEU A 132 3.15 2.39 2.00
C LEU A 132 2.16 2.03 0.89
N LYS A 133 1.80 3.00 0.06
CA LYS A 133 1.01 2.80 -1.17
C LYS A 133 1.79 3.26 -2.38
N THR A 134 2.01 2.39 -3.35
CA THR A 134 2.73 2.72 -4.58
C THR A 134 1.87 2.47 -5.82
N TYR A 135 1.63 3.54 -6.56
CA TYR A 135 0.98 3.61 -7.87
C TYR A 135 2.04 3.93 -8.93
N LEU A 136 3.11 3.14 -8.93
CA LEU A 136 4.31 3.35 -9.74
C LEU A 136 4.50 2.21 -10.72
N HIS A 137 5.09 2.50 -11.88
CA HIS A 137 5.53 1.49 -12.83
C HIS A 137 7.03 1.27 -12.65
N ILE A 138 7.37 0.24 -11.87
CA ILE A 138 8.75 -0.10 -11.54
C ILE A 138 9.27 -1.16 -12.51
N ASN A 139 10.49 -0.99 -13.00
CA ASN A 139 11.13 -2.03 -13.81
C ASN A 139 11.45 -3.26 -12.96
N LYS A 140 10.93 -4.42 -13.38
CA LYS A 140 11.10 -5.71 -12.71
C LYS A 140 12.55 -6.10 -12.42
N TYR A 141 13.46 -5.85 -13.36
CA TYR A 141 14.78 -6.50 -13.34
C TYR A 141 15.85 -5.75 -12.52
N PHE A 142 15.70 -4.44 -12.32
CA PHE A 142 16.77 -3.59 -11.82
C PHE A 142 16.39 -2.76 -10.58
N PHE A 143 15.28 -3.12 -9.93
CA PHE A 143 14.85 -2.39 -8.73
C PHE A 143 15.55 -2.92 -7.47
N ASP A 144 16.31 -2.05 -6.82
CA ASP A 144 17.12 -2.29 -5.62
C ASP A 144 16.54 -1.64 -4.35
N GLY A 145 15.30 -1.15 -4.41
CA GLY A 145 14.60 -0.62 -3.24
C GLY A 145 14.25 -1.71 -2.22
N LYS A 146 14.35 -1.36 -0.94
CA LYS A 146 13.90 -2.20 0.18
C LYS A 146 12.42 -1.99 0.45
N ILE A 147 11.71 -3.08 0.76
CA ILE A 147 10.32 -3.00 1.23
C ILE A 147 10.36 -2.70 2.74
N PRO A 148 9.72 -1.62 3.22
CA PRO A 148 9.64 -1.38 4.65
C PRO A 148 8.91 -2.52 5.37
N LYS A 149 9.37 -2.88 6.56
CA LYS A 149 8.81 -3.96 7.38
C LYS A 149 7.92 -3.38 8.49
N ASN A 150 7.12 -4.26 9.10
CA ASN A 150 6.19 -3.95 10.19
C ASN A 150 5.11 -2.93 9.85
N LEU A 151 4.72 -2.81 8.58
CA LEU A 151 3.68 -1.88 8.16
C LEU A 151 2.30 -2.40 8.58
N LYS A 152 1.42 -1.46 8.92
CA LYS A 152 -0.03 -1.71 9.02
C LYS A 152 -0.61 -2.04 7.65
N GLY A 153 -0.11 -1.41 6.59
CA GLY A 153 -0.57 -1.64 5.22
C GLY A 153 0.51 -1.44 4.16
N LEU A 154 0.66 -2.42 3.29
CA LEU A 154 1.51 -2.38 2.10
C LEU A 154 0.63 -2.58 0.87
N TYR A 155 0.62 -1.59 -0.03
CA TYR A 155 -0.11 -1.66 -1.29
C TYR A 155 0.79 -1.33 -2.46
N ILE A 156 0.94 -2.28 -3.38
CA ILE A 156 1.78 -2.14 -4.56
C ILE A 156 0.95 -2.49 -5.80
N THR A 157 0.63 -1.49 -6.63
CA THR A 157 -0.18 -1.71 -7.83
C THR A 157 0.58 -2.45 -8.94
N ASP A 158 1.90 -2.31 -8.98
CA ASP A 158 2.75 -2.99 -9.94
C ASP A 158 3.81 -3.80 -9.19
N SER A 159 3.43 -5.01 -8.78
CA SER A 159 4.22 -5.87 -7.90
C SER A 159 5.11 -6.88 -8.66
N ARG A 160 5.27 -6.71 -9.98
CA ARG A 160 6.10 -7.60 -10.83
C ARG A 160 7.54 -7.73 -10.36
N TRP A 161 8.07 -6.70 -9.70
CA TRP A 161 9.45 -6.63 -9.19
C TRP A 161 9.66 -7.31 -7.83
N ILE A 162 8.59 -7.72 -7.15
CA ILE A 162 8.69 -8.40 -5.84
C ILE A 162 9.31 -9.78 -6.02
N GLY A 163 8.72 -10.62 -6.88
CA GLY A 163 9.15 -12.02 -7.04
C GLY A 163 9.03 -12.84 -5.75
N TYR A 164 9.46 -14.09 -5.77
CA TYR A 164 9.30 -14.99 -4.62
C TYR A 164 10.18 -14.61 -3.42
N GLU A 165 11.47 -14.33 -3.62
CA GLU A 165 12.39 -14.04 -2.52
C GLU A 165 11.96 -12.82 -1.71
N ARG A 166 11.61 -11.71 -2.37
CA ARG A 166 11.18 -10.50 -1.64
C ARG A 166 9.80 -10.65 -1.03
N LEU A 167 8.92 -11.51 -1.58
CA LEU A 167 7.64 -11.84 -0.96
C LEU A 167 7.86 -12.45 0.44
N LEU A 168 8.86 -13.31 0.60
CA LEU A 168 9.20 -13.91 1.90
C LEU A 168 9.74 -12.90 2.92
N GLU A 169 10.32 -11.79 2.45
CA GLU A 169 10.84 -10.71 3.29
C GLU A 169 9.76 -9.73 3.78
N ILE A 170 8.57 -9.74 3.16
CA ILE A 170 7.45 -8.90 3.58
C ILE A 170 7.03 -9.33 4.99
N ASP A 171 6.86 -8.34 5.85
CA ASP A 171 6.32 -8.52 7.19
C ASP A 171 5.37 -7.36 7.48
N SER A 172 4.12 -7.49 7.05
CA SER A 172 3.11 -6.43 7.13
C SER A 172 1.75 -7.04 7.38
N LYS A 173 0.89 -6.30 8.09
CA LYS A 173 -0.43 -6.81 8.50
C LYS A 173 -1.38 -6.95 7.32
N ASN A 174 -1.47 -5.92 6.49
CA ASN A 174 -2.31 -5.92 5.29
C ASN A 174 -1.40 -5.78 4.07
N VAL A 175 -1.44 -6.74 3.16
CA VAL A 175 -0.62 -6.77 1.96
C VAL A 175 -1.53 -6.85 0.74
N ILE A 176 -1.40 -5.90 -0.17
CA ILE A 176 -2.14 -5.88 -1.43
C ILE A 176 -1.12 -5.79 -2.56
N LEU A 177 -1.03 -6.86 -3.34
CA LEU A 177 -0.14 -6.98 -4.49
C LEU A 177 -1.00 -7.09 -5.74
N GLU A 178 -0.92 -6.07 -6.59
CA GLU A 178 -1.55 -6.15 -7.90
C GLU A 178 -0.53 -6.42 -8.98
N ASN A 179 -0.98 -7.10 -10.03
CA ASN A 179 -0.18 -7.39 -11.21
C ASN A 179 1.13 -8.14 -10.86
N ASP A 180 1.11 -9.05 -9.89
CA ASP A 180 2.27 -9.88 -9.59
C ASP A 180 2.57 -10.84 -10.74
N GLU A 181 3.84 -11.23 -10.86
CA GLU A 181 4.29 -12.29 -11.78
C GLU A 181 4.81 -13.51 -11.01
N ILE A 182 4.33 -13.70 -9.77
CA ILE A 182 4.69 -14.84 -8.94
C ILE A 182 3.90 -16.06 -9.45
N SER A 183 4.62 -17.13 -9.75
CA SER A 183 4.05 -18.35 -10.32
C SER A 183 3.18 -19.09 -9.30
N ASN A 184 2.26 -19.94 -9.79
CA ASN A 184 1.44 -20.79 -8.92
C ASN A 184 2.28 -21.70 -8.01
N LYS A 185 3.44 -22.17 -8.50
CA LYS A 185 4.39 -22.96 -7.73
C LYS A 185 5.00 -22.14 -6.59
N GLU A 186 5.40 -20.90 -6.85
CA GLU A 186 5.95 -20.00 -5.82
C GLU A 186 4.88 -19.59 -4.80
N TRP A 187 3.64 -19.34 -5.22
CA TRP A 187 2.52 -19.12 -4.30
C TRP A 187 2.26 -20.36 -3.43
N ASN A 188 2.33 -21.57 -3.98
CA ASN A 188 2.20 -22.81 -3.21
C ASN A 188 3.30 -22.92 -2.16
N LEU A 189 4.57 -22.67 -2.55
CA LEU A 189 5.70 -22.67 -1.63
C LEU A 189 5.56 -21.60 -0.54
N PHE A 190 5.10 -20.40 -0.90
CA PHE A 190 4.82 -19.32 0.05
C PHE A 190 3.79 -19.76 1.09
N LEU A 191 2.66 -20.33 0.66
CA LEU A 191 1.60 -20.76 1.58
C LEU A 191 2.05 -21.89 2.50
N LYS A 192 2.87 -22.83 2.01
CA LYS A 192 3.49 -23.87 2.86
C LYS A 192 4.39 -23.25 3.93
N LYS A 193 5.22 -22.28 3.57
CA LYS A 193 6.06 -21.54 4.53
C LYS A 193 5.22 -20.76 5.53
N TRP A 194 4.13 -20.12 5.08
CA TRP A 194 3.21 -19.42 5.97
C TRP A 194 2.50 -20.38 6.93
N ILE A 195 2.04 -21.55 6.46
CA ILE A 195 1.43 -22.62 7.28
C ILE A 195 2.43 -23.11 8.35
N ALA A 196 3.71 -23.23 8.00
CA ALA A 196 4.79 -23.60 8.92
C ALA A 196 5.31 -22.44 9.80
N MET A 197 4.69 -21.24 9.71
CA MET A 197 5.13 -20.02 10.40
C MET A 197 6.55 -19.55 10.08
N GLU A 198 7.08 -19.91 8.92
CA GLU A 198 8.42 -19.51 8.48
C GLU A 198 8.46 -18.10 7.87
N THR A 199 7.31 -17.53 7.48
CA THR A 199 7.23 -16.22 6.83
C THR A 199 5.93 -15.50 7.14
N ASN A 200 5.92 -14.16 7.01
CA ASN A 200 4.72 -13.32 7.06
C ASN A 200 3.82 -13.61 8.29
N VAL A 201 4.43 -13.80 9.47
CA VAL A 201 3.73 -14.25 10.69
C VAL A 201 2.68 -13.23 11.16
N ASN A 202 2.95 -11.94 10.94
CA ASN A 202 2.09 -10.80 11.27
C ASN A 202 0.98 -10.53 10.23
N LEU A 203 0.93 -11.28 9.13
CA LEU A 203 -0.09 -11.10 8.10
C LEU A 203 -1.48 -11.33 8.69
N GLU A 204 -2.40 -10.42 8.39
CA GLU A 204 -3.82 -10.46 8.75
C GLU A 204 -4.70 -10.48 7.48
N TYR A 205 -4.23 -9.87 6.39
CA TYR A 205 -4.95 -9.78 5.13
C TYR A 205 -3.99 -9.76 3.93
N LEU A 206 -4.25 -10.59 2.92
CA LEU A 206 -3.55 -10.58 1.63
C LEU A 206 -4.57 -10.45 0.50
N GLN A 207 -4.33 -9.56 -0.45
CA GLN A 207 -5.16 -9.44 -1.66
C GLN A 207 -4.30 -9.48 -2.92
N LEU A 208 -4.75 -10.27 -3.89
CA LEU A 208 -4.06 -10.53 -5.15
C LEU A 208 -5.00 -10.26 -6.32
N SER A 209 -4.56 -9.42 -7.26
CA SER A 209 -5.36 -9.14 -8.47
C SER A 209 -5.08 -10.16 -9.58
N ARG A 210 -6.00 -10.25 -10.56
CA ARG A 210 -5.88 -11.12 -11.74
C ARG A 210 -5.74 -12.61 -11.43
N LYS A 211 -6.28 -13.05 -10.30
CA LYS A 211 -6.40 -14.46 -9.93
C LYS A 211 -7.88 -14.75 -9.73
N GLU A 212 -8.31 -15.93 -10.15
CA GLU A 212 -9.66 -16.44 -9.98
C GLU A 212 -9.62 -17.52 -8.90
N LEU A 213 -10.61 -17.55 -8.02
CA LEU A 213 -10.54 -18.32 -6.77
C LEU A 213 -10.43 -19.83 -7.01
N GLU A 214 -11.23 -20.39 -7.93
CA GLU A 214 -11.23 -21.83 -8.21
C GLU A 214 -9.97 -22.25 -8.96
N THR A 215 -9.49 -21.43 -9.89
CA THR A 215 -8.20 -21.63 -10.56
C THR A 215 -7.05 -21.59 -9.55
N PHE A 216 -7.07 -20.63 -8.62
CA PHE A 216 -6.06 -20.53 -7.57
C PHE A 216 -6.09 -21.76 -6.66
N ARG A 217 -7.28 -22.20 -6.24
CA ARG A 217 -7.48 -23.44 -5.48
C ARG A 217 -6.87 -24.64 -6.21
N ALA A 218 -7.21 -24.84 -7.49
CA ALA A 218 -6.75 -25.98 -8.27
C ALA A 218 -5.23 -25.97 -8.54
N LEU A 219 -4.64 -24.80 -8.80
CA LEU A 219 -3.24 -24.69 -9.23
C LEU A 219 -2.26 -24.38 -8.10
N VAL A 220 -2.72 -23.82 -6.99
CA VAL A 220 -1.89 -23.40 -5.85
C VAL A 220 -2.12 -24.26 -4.62
N LEU A 221 -3.35 -24.74 -4.36
CA LEU A 221 -3.67 -25.50 -3.15
C LEU A 221 -3.70 -27.02 -3.37
N TYR A 222 -3.21 -27.52 -4.51
CA TYR A 222 -3.34 -28.92 -4.94
C TYR A 222 -2.78 -29.95 -3.94
N ASP A 223 -1.77 -29.58 -3.15
CA ASP A 223 -1.15 -30.42 -2.11
C ASP A 223 -1.14 -29.75 -0.72
N ILE A 224 -1.98 -28.72 -0.55
CA ILE A 224 -2.19 -28.04 0.73
C ILE A 224 -3.57 -28.48 1.26
N PRO A 225 -3.66 -29.07 2.46
CA PRO A 225 -4.96 -29.41 3.06
C PRO A 225 -5.85 -28.16 3.18
N HIS A 226 -7.04 -28.23 2.62
CA HIS A 226 -7.99 -27.11 2.60
C HIS A 226 -9.44 -27.59 2.63
N GLU A 227 -10.33 -26.76 3.16
CA GLU A 227 -11.77 -27.02 3.28
C GLU A 227 -12.57 -26.00 2.45
N VAL A 228 -13.54 -26.46 1.68
CA VAL A 228 -14.47 -25.57 0.96
C VAL A 228 -15.69 -25.36 1.83
N VAL A 229 -15.93 -24.12 2.22
CA VAL A 229 -17.09 -23.74 3.02
C VAL A 229 -18.26 -23.45 2.08
N ASP A 230 -19.42 -24.02 2.42
CA ASP A 230 -20.65 -23.87 1.64
C ASP A 230 -21.04 -22.39 1.44
N GLY A 231 -21.52 -22.07 0.23
CA GLY A 231 -21.88 -20.70 -0.15
C GLY A 231 -23.08 -20.12 0.60
N GLY A 232 -23.87 -20.94 1.31
CA GLY A 232 -24.92 -20.47 2.22
C GLY A 232 -24.39 -19.96 3.57
N VAL A 233 -23.14 -20.30 3.94
CA VAL A 233 -22.56 -19.92 5.23
C VAL A 233 -22.06 -18.48 5.18
N LYS A 234 -22.63 -17.62 6.02
CA LYS A 234 -22.23 -16.22 6.18
C LYS A 234 -21.09 -16.08 7.18
N ARG A 235 -20.09 -15.27 6.84
CA ARG A 235 -18.89 -15.06 7.67
C ARG A 235 -18.50 -13.59 7.66
N LEU A 236 -18.10 -13.05 8.80
CA LEU A 236 -17.59 -11.68 8.90
C LEU A 236 -16.05 -11.73 8.88
N LEU A 237 -15.44 -11.31 7.78
CA LEU A 237 -13.99 -11.36 7.60
C LEU A 237 -13.39 -9.95 7.44
N LYS A 238 -12.12 -9.81 7.86
CA LYS A 238 -11.35 -8.58 7.61
C LYS A 238 -11.08 -8.43 6.12
N THR A 239 -11.23 -7.21 5.63
CA THR A 239 -10.94 -6.79 4.26
C THR A 239 -9.93 -5.64 4.26
N ARG A 240 -9.75 -5.02 3.09
CA ARG A 240 -8.90 -3.85 2.88
C ARG A 240 -9.17 -2.76 3.94
N CYS A 241 -8.11 -2.01 4.31
CA CYS A 241 -8.20 -0.88 5.24
C CYS A 241 -8.66 -1.20 6.69
N ASN A 242 -8.50 -2.44 7.15
CA ASN A 242 -9.04 -2.93 8.44
C ASN A 242 -10.57 -2.85 8.53
N GLU A 243 -11.26 -2.85 7.39
CA GLU A 243 -12.71 -2.99 7.36
C GLU A 243 -13.10 -4.46 7.55
N THR A 244 -14.37 -4.71 7.82
CA THR A 244 -14.93 -6.06 7.90
C THR A 244 -16.13 -6.16 6.98
N GLN A 245 -16.22 -7.26 6.24
CA GLN A 245 -17.29 -7.50 5.29
C GLN A 245 -17.91 -8.87 5.53
N GLU A 246 -19.23 -8.95 5.40
CA GLU A 246 -19.92 -10.24 5.31
C GLU A 246 -19.62 -10.87 3.94
N ILE A 247 -19.03 -12.06 3.97
CA ILE A 247 -18.81 -12.90 2.81
C ILE A 247 -19.63 -14.19 2.93
N SER A 248 -19.71 -14.94 1.83
CA SER A 248 -20.43 -16.22 1.78
C SER A 248 -19.48 -17.32 1.31
N GLY A 249 -19.38 -18.40 2.09
CA GLY A 249 -18.47 -19.52 1.82
C GLY A 249 -16.98 -19.19 2.02
N GLY A 250 -16.16 -19.60 1.05
CA GLY A 250 -14.71 -19.42 1.02
C GLY A 250 -13.93 -20.73 1.12
N ILE A 251 -12.60 -20.65 1.05
CA ILE A 251 -11.71 -21.81 1.14
C ILE A 251 -10.78 -21.61 2.33
N ASP A 252 -10.81 -22.53 3.28
CA ASP A 252 -10.04 -22.45 4.51
C ASP A 252 -8.76 -23.28 4.43
N ILE A 253 -7.64 -22.70 4.86
CA ILE A 253 -6.39 -23.40 5.19
C ILE A 253 -6.05 -23.15 6.65
N ARG A 254 -5.35 -24.10 7.28
CA ARG A 254 -4.96 -24.01 8.70
C ARG A 254 -3.46 -23.86 8.85
N ARG A 255 -3.05 -22.91 9.69
CA ARG A 255 -1.65 -22.71 10.09
C ARG A 255 -1.33 -23.55 11.33
N ILE A 256 -0.06 -23.87 11.55
CA ILE A 256 0.37 -24.75 12.66
C ILE A 256 0.08 -24.19 14.06
N ASP A 257 -0.11 -22.87 14.20
CA ASP A 257 -0.56 -22.22 15.44
C ASP A 257 -2.08 -22.26 15.65
N GLY A 258 -2.83 -22.93 14.77
CA GLY A 258 -4.28 -23.07 14.85
C GLY A 258 -5.07 -21.93 14.19
N LYS A 259 -4.41 -20.91 13.64
CA LYS A 259 -5.11 -19.85 12.89
C LYS A 259 -5.69 -20.38 11.58
N THR A 260 -6.83 -19.82 11.19
CA THR A 260 -7.47 -20.13 9.91
C THR A 260 -7.25 -18.97 8.95
N ALA A 261 -6.83 -19.27 7.72
CA ALA A 261 -6.88 -18.33 6.61
C ALA A 261 -8.01 -18.73 5.66
N THR A 262 -8.90 -17.79 5.37
CA THR A 262 -10.00 -17.99 4.43
C THR A 262 -9.74 -17.21 3.16
N PHE A 263 -9.70 -17.91 2.03
CA PHE A 263 -9.71 -17.32 0.69
C PHE A 263 -11.13 -17.05 0.21
N PHE A 264 -11.36 -15.90 -0.41
CA PHE A 264 -12.65 -15.52 -0.96
C PHE A 264 -12.48 -14.53 -2.12
N VAL A 265 -13.54 -14.38 -2.91
CA VAL A 265 -13.60 -13.38 -3.97
C VAL A 265 -13.89 -12.02 -3.34
N TYR A 266 -12.99 -11.06 -3.53
CA TYR A 266 -13.18 -9.67 -3.15
C TYR A 266 -13.45 -8.83 -4.39
N ARG A 267 -14.59 -8.11 -4.37
CA ARG A 267 -15.03 -7.24 -5.46
C ARG A 267 -15.01 -5.80 -5.01
N GLU A 268 -14.21 -4.99 -5.70
CA GLU A 268 -14.19 -3.54 -5.54
C GLU A 268 -14.50 -2.91 -6.89
N TYR A 269 -15.62 -2.18 -6.99
CA TYR A 269 -16.11 -1.63 -8.25
C TYR A 269 -16.24 -2.66 -9.39
N TRP A 270 -15.35 -2.57 -10.40
CA TRP A 270 -15.33 -3.42 -11.60
C TRP A 270 -14.18 -4.43 -11.58
N THR A 271 -13.41 -4.48 -10.49
CA THR A 271 -12.24 -5.35 -10.37
C THR A 271 -12.53 -6.47 -9.38
N GLU A 272 -12.32 -7.69 -9.86
CA GLU A 272 -12.36 -8.90 -9.06
C GLU A 272 -10.93 -9.30 -8.67
N SER A 273 -10.75 -9.65 -7.41
CA SER A 273 -9.49 -10.10 -6.83
C SER A 273 -9.76 -11.25 -5.88
N ILE A 274 -8.74 -12.07 -5.60
CA ILE A 274 -8.81 -12.99 -4.47
C ILE A 274 -8.25 -12.30 -3.24
N ALA A 275 -8.89 -12.52 -2.10
CA ALA A 275 -8.43 -12.08 -0.81
C ALA A 275 -8.27 -13.29 0.12
N MET A 276 -7.32 -13.21 1.04
CA MET A 276 -7.07 -14.16 2.12
C MET A 276 -7.13 -13.37 3.43
N SER A 277 -8.07 -13.72 4.31
CA SER A 277 -8.22 -13.11 5.63
C SER A 277 -7.89 -14.13 6.72
N ILE A 278 -7.11 -13.70 7.71
CA ILE A 278 -6.60 -14.58 8.78
C ILE A 278 -7.34 -14.27 10.08
N HIS A 279 -7.92 -15.30 10.70
CA HIS A 279 -8.72 -15.22 11.93
C HIS A 279 -8.43 -16.38 12.90
#